data_AF-A0A4V1G3T1-F1
#
_entry.id   AF-A0A4V1G3T1-F1
#
_cell.length_a   1.000
_cell.length_b   1.000
_cell.length_c   1.000
_cell.angle_alpha   90.00
_cell.angle_beta   90.00
_cell.angle_gamma   90.00
#
_symmetry.space_group_name_H-M   'P 1'
#
loop_
_entity.id
_entity.type
_entity.pdbx_description
1 polymer ?
#
loop_
_entity_poly.entity_id
_entity_poly.type
_entity_poly.pdbx_seq_one_letter_code
_entity_poly.pdbx_strand_id
1 'polypeptide(L)'
;MNLFAVTSAIVYSTEDKHKVEKVIKDHGATVTEFLDLTVGDSHHYSYLIKMTYDSHTIGGFIKDLNGVVPYITNDSFGFSIFYEEEEFKRSPIFSIRSIGNKADLYLQTPKIKLEKFCDLCNRKKYMEDQNITIDVNKLMKNPIMFVNHFFVVSENLANLLRESDLTGYNLIQVLHKGRKEAKIRGYQIMPTNVLPKQCIPDDFLSDPYILNQDRRCTECKLGGHRFPPYYYNPNDIKEVLDFNFTYEFKSSDYVYRNTLVSRRVIDFFVNENYLINVVRNTYTWGEKDWVLEPILFNSDC
;
A
#
# COMPACT_ATOMS: atom_id res chain seq x y z
N MET A 1 5.54 15.04 10.47
CA MET A 1 5.39 14.31 9.18
C MET A 1 5.57 15.26 8.03
N ASN A 2 6.30 14.87 6.98
CA ASN A 2 6.32 15.59 5.71
C ASN A 2 5.57 14.78 4.64
N LEU A 3 4.44 15.33 4.18
CA LEU A 3 3.66 14.78 3.07
C LEU A 3 4.13 15.44 1.77
N PHE A 4 4.45 14.62 0.78
CA PHE A 4 4.81 15.08 -0.55
C PHE A 4 3.89 14.50 -1.60
N ALA A 5 3.54 15.35 -2.52
CA ALA A 5 2.98 15.03 -3.81
C ALA A 5 4.08 14.47 -4.74
N VAL A 6 3.80 13.38 -5.45
CA VAL A 6 4.70 12.81 -6.45
C VAL A 6 3.93 12.52 -7.73
N THR A 7 4.48 12.94 -8.87
CA THR A 7 3.92 12.61 -10.18
C THR A 7 5.04 12.35 -11.18
N SER A 8 4.71 11.69 -12.28
CA SER A 8 5.62 11.51 -13.40
C SER A 8 5.14 12.27 -14.64
N ALA A 9 6.09 12.78 -15.40
CA ALA A 9 5.84 13.48 -16.65
C ALA A 9 6.79 12.93 -17.72
N ILE A 10 6.27 12.66 -18.92
CA ILE A 10 7.07 12.26 -20.08
C ILE A 10 6.70 13.18 -21.24
N VAL A 11 7.72 13.79 -21.86
CA VAL A 11 7.56 14.66 -23.02
C VAL A 11 8.52 14.28 -24.13
N TYR A 12 8.15 14.60 -25.37
CA TYR A 12 8.81 14.10 -26.58
C TYR A 12 9.47 15.22 -27.41
N SER A 13 9.54 16.44 -26.87
CA SER A 13 10.13 17.59 -27.53
C SER A 13 10.95 18.44 -26.54
N THR A 14 12.00 19.09 -27.03
CA THR A 14 12.79 20.04 -26.23
C THR A 14 11.94 21.24 -25.78
N GLU A 15 10.97 21.65 -26.59
CA GLU A 15 10.04 22.73 -26.26
C GLU A 15 9.18 22.36 -25.03
N ASP A 16 8.56 21.19 -25.04
CA ASP A 16 7.72 20.75 -23.94
C ASP A 16 8.54 20.42 -22.69
N LYS A 17 9.79 19.94 -22.85
CA LYS A 17 10.76 19.86 -21.76
C LYS A 17 10.93 21.21 -21.04
N HIS A 18 11.14 22.29 -21.79
CA HIS A 18 11.28 23.61 -21.18
C HIS A 18 9.99 24.11 -20.52
N LYS A 19 8.82 23.78 -21.09
CA LYS A 19 7.53 24.09 -20.46
C LYS A 19 7.34 23.32 -19.16
N VAL A 20 7.65 22.02 -19.12
CA VAL A 20 7.60 21.21 -17.90
C VAL A 20 8.56 21.76 -16.83
N GLU A 21 9.81 22.04 -17.19
CA GLU A 21 10.80 22.61 -16.27
C GLU A 21 10.36 23.96 -15.70
N LYS A 22 9.69 24.79 -16.51
CA LYS A 22 9.08 26.03 -16.06
C LYS A 22 7.96 25.80 -15.05
N VAL A 23 7.02 24.89 -15.34
CA VAL A 23 5.93 24.55 -14.40
C VAL A 23 6.50 24.04 -13.07
N ILE A 24 7.50 23.16 -13.12
CA ILE A 24 8.18 22.64 -11.92
C ILE A 24 8.74 23.80 -11.07
N LYS A 25 9.44 24.73 -11.71
CA LYS A 25 10.05 25.89 -11.03
C LYS A 25 9.00 26.84 -10.45
N ASP A 26 7.96 27.16 -11.22
CA ASP A 26 6.93 28.14 -10.85
C ASP A 26 6.13 27.68 -9.62
N HIS A 27 5.99 26.36 -9.43
CA HIS A 27 5.29 25.76 -8.28
C HIS A 27 6.23 25.31 -7.14
N GLY A 28 7.53 25.63 -7.22
CA GLY A 28 8.51 25.23 -6.21
C GLY A 28 8.68 23.70 -6.08
N ALA A 29 8.35 22.95 -7.12
CA ALA A 29 8.52 21.51 -7.18
C ALA A 29 9.99 21.15 -7.46
N THR A 30 10.35 19.90 -7.17
CA THR A 30 11.70 19.36 -7.33
C THR A 30 11.68 18.14 -8.25
N VAL A 31 12.71 17.98 -9.07
CA VAL A 31 12.92 16.76 -9.85
C VAL A 31 13.73 15.78 -9.01
N THR A 32 13.13 14.63 -8.66
CA THR A 32 13.83 13.57 -7.91
C THR A 32 14.55 12.60 -8.82
N GLU A 33 14.01 12.37 -10.02
CA GLU A 33 14.65 11.56 -11.06
C GLU A 33 14.43 12.21 -12.43
N PHE A 34 15.46 12.20 -13.27
CA PHE A 34 15.41 12.69 -14.64
C PHE A 34 16.10 11.69 -15.55
N LEU A 35 15.43 11.33 -16.64
CA LEU A 35 15.99 10.48 -17.67
C LEU A 35 15.86 11.18 -19.02
N ASP A 36 17.00 11.27 -19.70
CA ASP A 36 17.12 11.72 -21.08
C ASP A 36 17.33 10.48 -21.94
N LEU A 37 16.31 10.11 -22.72
CA LEU A 37 16.19 8.80 -23.34
C LEU A 37 15.98 8.89 -24.84
N THR A 38 16.70 8.06 -25.57
CA THR A 38 16.48 7.80 -26.99
C THR A 38 15.99 6.37 -27.17
N VAL A 39 14.79 6.18 -27.71
CA VAL A 39 14.20 4.87 -28.01
C VAL A 39 13.85 4.84 -29.49
N GLY A 40 14.62 4.07 -30.27
CA GLY A 40 14.58 4.12 -31.73
C GLY A 40 14.95 5.51 -32.22
N ASP A 41 14.11 6.09 -33.08
CA ASP A 41 14.28 7.46 -33.60
C ASP A 41 13.61 8.53 -32.72
N SER A 42 13.03 8.14 -31.57
CA SER A 42 12.29 9.05 -30.69
C SER A 42 13.14 9.47 -29.49
N HIS A 43 13.24 10.78 -29.27
CA HIS A 43 13.83 11.38 -28.08
C HIS A 43 12.73 11.73 -27.09
N HIS A 44 12.87 11.32 -25.83
CA HIS A 44 11.95 11.72 -24.77
C HIS A 44 12.67 12.04 -23.46
N TYR A 45 11.99 12.86 -22.65
CA TYR A 45 12.45 13.31 -21.35
C TYR A 45 11.45 12.85 -20.30
N SER A 46 11.92 12.07 -19.33
CA SER A 46 11.10 11.54 -18.24
C SER A 46 11.49 12.18 -16.92
N TYR A 47 10.48 12.62 -16.16
CA TYR A 47 10.63 13.29 -14.88
C TYR A 47 9.88 12.50 -13.81
N LEU A 48 10.51 12.32 -12.65
CA LEU A 48 9.81 12.10 -11.39
C LEU A 48 9.85 13.41 -10.60
N ILE A 49 8.67 13.99 -10.39
CA ILE A 49 8.52 15.31 -9.78
C ILE A 49 7.94 15.14 -8.39
N LYS A 50 8.53 15.85 -7.42
CA LYS A 50 8.13 15.86 -6.01
C LYS A 50 7.90 17.28 -5.54
N MET A 51 6.80 17.53 -4.84
CA MET A 51 6.54 18.81 -4.18
C MET A 51 5.97 18.60 -2.78
N THR A 52 6.22 19.54 -1.87
CA THR A 52 5.55 19.54 -0.56
C THR A 52 4.05 19.61 -0.80
N TYR A 53 3.31 18.72 -0.16
CA TYR A 53 1.88 18.64 -0.37
C TYR A 53 1.16 19.81 0.31
N ASP A 54 0.36 20.52 -0.46
CA ASP A 54 -0.59 21.54 -0.02
C ASP A 54 -1.82 21.45 -0.95
N SER A 55 -3.01 21.30 -0.38
CA SER A 55 -4.25 21.04 -1.15
C SER A 55 -4.62 22.18 -2.10
N HIS A 56 -4.22 23.41 -1.79
CA HIS A 56 -4.47 24.58 -2.63
C HIS A 56 -3.48 24.69 -3.79
N THR A 57 -2.19 24.48 -3.51
CA THR A 57 -1.12 24.61 -4.50
C THR A 57 -1.14 23.46 -5.50
N ILE A 58 -1.52 22.24 -5.05
CA ILE A 58 -1.46 21.04 -5.89
C ILE A 58 -2.40 21.09 -7.09
N GLY A 59 -3.59 21.67 -6.91
CA GLY A 59 -4.57 21.82 -7.99
C GLY A 59 -4.05 22.70 -9.12
N GLY A 60 -3.35 23.79 -8.78
CA GLY A 60 -2.70 24.68 -9.74
C GLY A 60 -1.57 23.97 -10.50
N PHE A 61 -0.70 23.27 -9.77
CA PHE A 61 0.42 22.53 -10.36
C PHE A 61 -0.07 21.48 -11.38
N ILE A 62 -1.05 20.65 -11.02
CA ILE A 62 -1.59 19.61 -11.91
C ILE A 62 -2.28 20.22 -13.14
N LYS A 63 -2.99 21.34 -12.96
CA LYS A 63 -3.63 22.05 -14.07
C LYS A 63 -2.59 22.57 -15.07
N ASP A 64 -1.54 23.23 -14.59
CA ASP A 64 -0.50 23.80 -15.44
C ASP A 64 0.32 22.71 -16.12
N LEU A 65 0.64 21.63 -15.40
CA LEU A 65 1.37 20.49 -15.95
C LEU A 65 0.55 19.77 -17.04
N ASN A 66 -0.76 19.61 -16.85
CA ASN A 66 -1.67 19.08 -17.89
C ASN A 66 -1.79 19.96 -19.14
N GLY A 67 -1.47 21.26 -19.02
CA GLY A 67 -1.36 22.16 -20.17
C GLY A 67 -0.18 21.83 -21.09
N VAL A 68 0.77 21.02 -20.61
CA VAL A 68 1.99 20.63 -21.34
C VAL A 68 2.01 19.13 -21.63
N VAL A 69 1.69 18.32 -20.62
CA VAL A 69 1.68 16.86 -20.68
C VAL A 69 0.22 16.41 -20.69
N PRO A 70 -0.34 16.05 -21.85
CA PRO A 70 -1.72 15.57 -21.88
C PRO A 70 -1.81 14.26 -21.07
N TYR A 71 -2.88 14.13 -20.28
CA TYR A 71 -3.24 12.92 -19.52
C TYR A 71 -2.47 12.66 -18.21
N ILE A 72 -1.93 13.68 -17.54
CA ILE A 72 -1.64 13.55 -16.12
C ILE A 72 -2.97 13.59 -15.37
N THR A 73 -3.60 12.43 -15.30
CA THR A 73 -4.82 12.25 -14.52
C THR A 73 -4.50 12.38 -13.03
N ASN A 74 -5.51 12.63 -12.21
CA ASN A 74 -5.37 12.51 -10.75
C ASN A 74 -4.91 11.09 -10.31
N ASP A 75 -5.00 10.09 -11.19
CA ASP A 75 -4.51 8.73 -10.96
C ASP A 75 -3.00 8.58 -11.25
N SER A 76 -2.41 9.54 -11.96
CA SER A 76 -0.95 9.69 -12.20
C SER A 76 -0.25 10.38 -11.02
N PHE A 77 -1.00 10.65 -9.97
CA PHE A 77 -0.57 11.35 -8.77
C PHE A 77 -0.49 10.39 -7.59
N GLY A 78 0.68 10.33 -6.97
CA GLY A 78 0.94 9.54 -5.78
C GLY A 78 1.36 10.43 -4.61
N PHE A 79 1.40 9.83 -3.44
CA PHE A 79 1.92 10.46 -2.24
C PHE A 79 3.22 9.76 -1.83
N SER A 80 4.22 10.55 -1.45
CA SER A 80 5.41 10.09 -0.75
C SER A 80 5.43 10.71 0.63
N ILE A 81 5.53 9.87 1.66
CA ILE A 81 5.39 10.29 3.05
C ILE A 81 6.69 10.01 3.78
N PHE A 82 7.20 11.02 4.46
CA PHE A 82 8.34 10.90 5.34
C PHE A 82 7.85 11.07 6.77
N TYR A 83 7.76 9.94 7.47
CA TYR A 83 7.42 9.90 8.88
C TYR A 83 8.65 10.21 9.71
N GLU A 84 8.46 11.07 10.71
CA GLU A 84 9.46 11.33 11.73
C GLU A 84 9.62 10.12 12.65
N GLU A 85 10.76 10.04 13.33
CA GLU A 85 11.04 8.95 14.25
C GLU A 85 9.99 8.81 15.35
N GLU A 86 9.54 9.94 15.90
CA GLU A 86 8.55 9.95 16.97
C GLU A 86 7.18 9.46 16.50
N GLU A 87 6.79 9.78 15.25
CA GLU A 87 5.56 9.28 14.64
C GLU A 87 5.63 7.77 14.44
N PHE A 88 6.77 7.28 13.95
CA PHE A 88 7.00 5.86 13.81
C PHE A 88 6.93 5.15 15.15
N LYS A 89 7.55 5.69 16.21
CA LYS A 89 7.56 5.10 17.57
C LYS A 89 6.17 5.05 18.19
N ARG A 90 5.41 6.15 18.10
CA ARG A 90 4.08 6.31 18.72
C ARG A 90 2.97 5.54 18.01
N SER A 91 3.18 5.18 16.75
CA SER A 91 2.18 4.45 15.96
C SER A 91 1.86 3.09 16.60
N PRO A 92 0.59 2.82 16.95
CA PRO A 92 0.21 1.57 17.61
C PRO A 92 0.12 0.38 16.63
N ILE A 93 -0.13 0.68 15.36
CA ILE A 93 -0.27 -0.30 14.27
C ILE A 93 0.43 0.20 13.00
N PHE A 94 0.75 -0.73 12.11
CA PHE A 94 1.52 -0.50 10.90
C PHE A 94 0.84 -1.18 9.72
N SER A 95 0.86 -0.54 8.56
CA SER A 95 0.63 -1.23 7.29
C SER A 95 1.94 -1.86 6.82
N ILE A 96 1.90 -3.15 6.50
CA ILE A 96 3.04 -3.83 5.85
C ILE A 96 3.01 -3.43 4.38
N ARG A 97 3.87 -2.49 3.99
CA ARG A 97 4.05 -2.13 2.58
C ARG A 97 4.79 -3.21 1.83
N SER A 98 5.72 -3.88 2.50
CA SER A 98 6.46 -5.01 1.95
C SER A 98 7.30 -5.73 3.01
N ILE A 99 7.65 -6.98 2.72
CA ILE A 99 8.49 -7.88 3.54
C ILE A 99 9.88 -8.15 2.92
N GLY A 100 10.31 -7.30 2.00
CA GLY A 100 11.57 -7.39 1.26
C GLY A 100 11.37 -7.21 -0.23
N ASN A 101 12.47 -7.08 -0.99
CA ASN A 101 12.42 -6.84 -2.43
C ASN A 101 12.59 -8.11 -3.30
N LYS A 102 12.67 -9.30 -2.68
CA LYS A 102 12.79 -10.57 -3.41
C LYS A 102 11.48 -11.01 -4.04
N ALA A 103 11.49 -11.27 -5.34
CA ALA A 103 10.33 -11.79 -6.08
C ALA A 103 9.78 -13.10 -5.48
N ASP A 104 10.63 -13.97 -4.92
CA ASP A 104 10.21 -15.23 -4.28
C ASP A 104 9.36 -15.05 -3.01
N LEU A 105 9.28 -13.83 -2.46
CA LEU A 105 8.40 -13.46 -1.35
C LEU A 105 6.98 -13.09 -1.84
N TYR A 106 6.78 -12.94 -3.15
CA TYR A 106 5.53 -12.51 -3.78
C TYR A 106 5.07 -13.52 -4.82
N LEU A 107 4.20 -14.43 -4.42
CA LEU A 107 3.65 -15.45 -5.31
C LEU A 107 2.32 -14.99 -5.87
N GLN A 108 2.06 -15.30 -7.14
CA GLN A 108 0.75 -15.18 -7.74
C GLN A 108 0.14 -16.57 -7.90
N THR A 109 -1.14 -16.74 -7.58
CA THR A 109 -1.86 -18.00 -7.83
C THR A 109 -2.95 -17.78 -8.88
N PRO A 110 -3.02 -18.61 -9.95
CA PRO A 110 -3.97 -18.39 -11.04
C PRO A 110 -5.41 -18.82 -10.70
N LYS A 111 -5.61 -19.57 -9.60
CA LYS A 111 -6.92 -20.15 -9.21
C LYS A 111 -7.55 -19.37 -8.07
N ILE A 112 -7.79 -18.09 -8.30
CA ILE A 112 -8.47 -17.25 -7.32
C ILE A 112 -9.94 -17.17 -7.70
N LYS A 113 -10.81 -17.45 -6.74
CA LYS A 113 -12.23 -17.16 -6.91
C LYS A 113 -12.51 -15.71 -6.54
N LEU A 114 -13.11 -15.01 -7.48
CA LEU A 114 -13.56 -13.64 -7.32
C LEU A 114 -15.08 -13.63 -7.29
N GLU A 115 -15.66 -12.92 -6.33
CA GLU A 115 -17.09 -12.66 -6.28
C GLU A 115 -17.40 -11.22 -6.64
N LYS A 116 -18.61 -11.00 -7.17
CA LYS A 116 -19.06 -9.66 -7.53
C LYS A 116 -19.16 -8.81 -6.26
N PHE A 117 -18.51 -7.65 -6.28
CA PHE A 117 -18.47 -6.73 -5.15
C PHE A 117 -19.51 -5.60 -5.29
N CYS A 118 -19.74 -5.11 -6.51
CA CYS A 118 -20.66 -4.03 -6.77
C CYS A 118 -21.36 -4.26 -8.11
N ASP A 119 -22.67 -4.02 -8.15
CA ASP A 119 -23.47 -4.23 -9.34
C ASP A 119 -23.23 -3.17 -10.40
N LEU A 120 -23.14 -1.90 -9.98
CA LEU A 120 -22.94 -0.77 -10.87
C LEU A 120 -21.55 -0.71 -11.51
N CYS A 121 -20.47 -0.85 -10.74
CA CYS A 121 -19.11 -0.74 -11.27
C CYS A 121 -18.45 -2.09 -11.61
N ASN A 122 -19.18 -3.20 -11.41
CA ASN A 122 -18.75 -4.57 -11.70
C ASN A 122 -17.39 -4.98 -11.10
N ARG A 123 -16.93 -4.26 -10.07
CA ARG A 123 -15.73 -4.63 -9.31
C ARG A 123 -15.93 -5.98 -8.67
N LYS A 124 -14.84 -6.70 -8.48
CA LYS A 124 -14.84 -8.02 -7.84
C LYS A 124 -13.93 -8.01 -6.62
N LYS A 125 -14.28 -8.81 -5.62
CA LYS A 125 -13.43 -9.04 -4.45
C LYS A 125 -13.06 -10.51 -4.35
N TYR A 126 -12.05 -10.78 -3.54
CA TYR A 126 -11.68 -12.14 -3.18
C TYR A 126 -12.75 -12.77 -2.29
N MET A 127 -13.09 -14.03 -2.57
CA MET A 127 -13.85 -14.84 -1.61
C MET A 127 -13.00 -15.07 -0.36
N GLU A 128 -13.54 -14.76 0.81
CA GLU A 128 -12.81 -14.79 2.09
C GLU A 128 -12.52 -16.21 2.60
N ASP A 129 -13.31 -17.20 2.16
CA ASP A 129 -13.22 -18.62 2.54
C ASP A 129 -12.42 -19.47 1.53
N GLN A 130 -11.73 -18.83 0.58
CA GLN A 130 -11.02 -19.58 -0.45
C GLN A 130 -9.73 -20.20 0.07
N ASN A 131 -9.62 -21.51 -0.11
CA ASN A 131 -8.39 -22.24 0.14
C ASN A 131 -7.34 -21.89 -0.91
N ILE A 132 -6.44 -20.97 -0.58
CA ILE A 132 -5.33 -20.55 -1.44
C ILE A 132 -4.46 -21.77 -1.76
N THR A 133 -4.09 -21.94 -3.02
CA THR A 133 -3.23 -23.05 -3.47
C THR A 133 -1.83 -22.54 -3.85
N ILE A 134 -0.80 -23.03 -3.16
CA ILE A 134 0.62 -22.68 -3.39
C ILE A 134 1.56 -23.88 -3.31
N ASP A 135 2.75 -23.76 -3.90
CA ASP A 135 3.85 -24.67 -3.55
C ASP A 135 4.40 -24.32 -2.17
N VAL A 136 3.83 -24.94 -1.15
CA VAL A 136 4.22 -24.73 0.26
C VAL A 136 5.70 -24.97 0.53
N ASN A 137 6.44 -25.73 -0.32
CA ASN A 137 7.88 -25.94 -0.14
C ASN A 137 8.68 -24.62 -0.14
N LYS A 138 8.15 -23.58 -0.79
CA LYS A 138 8.73 -22.24 -0.75
C LYS A 138 8.79 -21.65 0.67
N LEU A 139 7.88 -22.08 1.55
CA LEU A 139 7.85 -21.67 2.96
C LEU A 139 9.01 -22.22 3.79
N MET A 140 9.72 -23.27 3.34
CA MET A 140 10.93 -23.74 4.02
C MET A 140 12.07 -22.72 3.92
N LYS A 141 12.15 -22.00 2.80
CA LYS A 141 13.19 -20.98 2.56
C LYS A 141 12.73 -19.60 3.01
N ASN A 142 11.45 -19.30 2.79
CA ASN A 142 10.83 -18.02 3.09
C ASN A 142 9.64 -18.26 4.02
N PRO A 143 9.83 -18.27 5.35
CA PRO A 143 8.78 -18.63 6.32
C PRO A 143 7.59 -17.67 6.34
N ILE A 144 7.71 -16.53 5.67
CA ILE A 144 6.70 -15.49 5.49
C ILE A 144 6.70 -15.11 4.01
N MET A 145 5.52 -15.00 3.39
CA MET A 145 5.36 -14.54 2.01
C MET A 145 3.98 -13.91 1.79
N PHE A 146 3.86 -13.13 0.72
CA PHE A 146 2.59 -12.73 0.16
C PHE A 146 2.20 -13.64 -1.00
N VAL A 147 0.94 -14.09 -0.99
CA VAL A 147 0.32 -14.79 -2.11
C VAL A 147 -0.82 -13.92 -2.63
N ASN A 148 -0.60 -13.28 -3.78
CA ASN A 148 -1.35 -12.12 -4.25
C ASN A 148 -1.32 -11.00 -3.19
N HIS A 149 -2.36 -10.89 -2.34
CA HIS A 149 -2.47 -9.94 -1.23
C HIS A 149 -2.62 -10.65 0.14
N PHE A 150 -2.60 -11.98 0.16
CA PHE A 150 -2.77 -12.78 1.37
C PHE A 150 -1.43 -13.00 2.06
N PHE A 151 -1.41 -12.80 3.37
CA PHE A 151 -0.22 -12.98 4.20
C PHE A 151 -0.11 -14.43 4.66
N VAL A 152 0.90 -15.17 4.18
CA VAL A 152 1.05 -16.62 4.38
C VAL A 152 2.34 -16.94 5.11
N VAL A 153 2.24 -17.81 6.11
CA VAL A 153 3.33 -18.23 6.97
C VAL A 153 3.55 -19.75 6.96
N SER A 154 4.78 -20.15 7.30
CA SER A 154 5.15 -21.55 7.51
C SER A 154 4.41 -22.18 8.70
N GLU A 155 4.33 -23.50 8.75
CA GLU A 155 3.76 -24.24 9.88
C GLU A 155 4.45 -23.92 11.22
N ASN A 156 5.77 -23.81 11.26
CA ASN A 156 6.50 -23.48 12.48
C ASN A 156 6.09 -22.11 13.01
N LEU A 157 6.05 -21.09 12.15
CA LEU A 157 5.62 -19.76 12.54
C LEU A 157 4.14 -19.72 12.91
N ALA A 158 3.28 -20.49 12.24
CA ALA A 158 1.88 -20.64 12.62
C ALA A 158 1.73 -21.23 14.03
N ASN A 159 2.58 -22.18 14.43
CA ASN A 159 2.58 -22.73 15.80
C ASN A 159 3.02 -21.69 16.82
N LEU A 160 4.10 -20.95 16.55
CA LEU A 160 4.56 -19.86 17.42
C LEU A 160 3.48 -18.79 17.60
N LEU A 161 2.76 -18.45 16.52
CA LEU A 161 1.61 -17.55 16.60
C LEU A 161 0.52 -18.14 17.52
N ARG A 162 0.15 -19.42 17.39
CA ARG A 162 -0.86 -20.06 18.27
C ARG A 162 -0.45 -20.07 19.75
N GLU A 163 0.84 -20.19 20.01
CA GLU A 163 1.41 -20.20 21.36
C GLU A 163 1.59 -18.79 21.93
N SER A 164 1.55 -17.77 21.07
CA SER A 164 1.59 -16.36 21.47
C SER A 164 0.26 -15.88 22.05
N ASP A 165 0.29 -14.74 22.73
CA ASP A 165 -0.88 -14.00 23.23
C ASP A 165 -1.34 -12.91 22.24
N LEU A 166 -0.99 -13.04 20.95
CA LEU A 166 -1.41 -12.12 19.90
C LEU A 166 -2.88 -12.38 19.50
N THR A 167 -3.57 -11.31 19.11
CA THR A 167 -5.03 -11.28 18.94
C THR A 167 -5.46 -10.83 17.54
N GLY A 168 -6.73 -11.06 17.21
CA GLY A 168 -7.34 -10.50 16.00
C GLY A 168 -7.05 -11.21 14.69
N TYR A 169 -6.68 -12.50 14.73
CA TYR A 169 -6.49 -13.30 13.51
C TYR A 169 -6.97 -14.74 13.66
N ASN A 170 -7.23 -15.36 12.51
CA ASN A 170 -7.37 -16.79 12.31
C ASN A 170 -6.23 -17.32 11.43
N LEU A 171 -5.88 -18.60 11.61
CA LEU A 171 -4.92 -19.31 10.76
C LEU A 171 -5.66 -20.31 9.88
N ILE A 172 -5.72 -20.02 8.58
CA ILE A 172 -6.41 -20.86 7.59
C ILE A 172 -5.36 -21.65 6.80
N GLN A 173 -5.44 -22.97 6.82
CA GLN A 173 -4.47 -23.80 6.11
C GLN A 173 -4.58 -23.60 4.60
N VAL A 174 -3.43 -23.37 3.94
CA VAL A 174 -3.36 -23.28 2.47
C VAL A 174 -3.18 -24.67 1.85
N LEU A 175 -3.62 -24.84 0.61
CA LEU A 175 -3.47 -26.07 -0.15
C LEU A 175 -2.11 -26.16 -0.81
N HIS A 176 -1.48 -27.33 -0.71
CA HIS A 176 -0.24 -27.61 -1.41
C HIS A 176 -0.47 -27.89 -2.90
N LYS A 177 0.32 -27.23 -3.76
CA LYS A 177 0.50 -27.53 -5.18
C LYS A 177 1.85 -28.20 -5.38
N GLY A 178 1.85 -29.52 -5.61
CA GLY A 178 3.07 -30.28 -5.85
C GLY A 178 2.92 -31.76 -5.51
N ARG A 179 4.05 -32.47 -5.42
CA ARG A 179 4.06 -33.89 -5.03
C ARG A 179 3.62 -34.02 -3.56
N LYS A 180 2.68 -34.93 -3.29
CA LYS A 180 2.09 -35.16 -1.95
C LYS A 180 3.12 -35.50 -0.85
N GLU A 181 4.31 -35.91 -1.24
CA GLU A 181 5.41 -36.30 -0.34
C GLU A 181 6.05 -35.11 0.40
N ALA A 182 5.78 -33.86 -0.04
CA ALA A 182 6.19 -32.64 0.66
C ALA A 182 5.27 -32.35 1.86
N LYS A 183 5.74 -32.71 3.06
CA LYS A 183 4.99 -32.76 4.32
C LYS A 183 4.77 -31.43 5.06
N ILE A 184 5.25 -30.30 4.56
CA ILE A 184 5.09 -29.05 5.32
C ILE A 184 3.72 -28.41 5.06
N ARG A 185 3.12 -27.83 6.11
CA ARG A 185 1.90 -27.03 5.97
C ARG A 185 2.23 -25.55 5.87
N GLY A 186 1.31 -24.80 5.27
CA GLY A 186 1.32 -23.34 5.28
C GLY A 186 -0.02 -22.83 5.78
N TYR A 187 -0.02 -21.63 6.34
CA TYR A 187 -1.23 -21.02 6.88
C TYR A 187 -1.30 -19.56 6.45
N GLN A 188 -2.47 -19.14 5.98
CA GLN A 188 -2.81 -17.74 5.81
C GLN A 188 -3.17 -17.15 7.17
N ILE A 189 -2.62 -15.98 7.47
CA ILE A 189 -3.08 -15.13 8.57
C ILE A 189 -4.25 -14.30 8.06
N MET A 190 -5.43 -14.52 8.63
CA MET A 190 -6.66 -13.80 8.28
C MET A 190 -7.08 -12.92 9.47
N PRO A 191 -6.89 -11.59 9.40
CA PRO A 191 -7.40 -10.69 10.42
C PRO A 191 -8.92 -10.85 10.64
N THR A 192 -9.37 -10.75 11.88
CA THR A 192 -10.78 -10.89 12.28
C THR A 192 -11.40 -9.57 12.72
N ASN A 193 -10.58 -8.55 13.00
CA ASN A 193 -11.04 -7.21 13.33
C ASN A 193 -10.97 -6.29 12.12
N VAL A 194 -11.98 -5.43 11.96
CA VAL A 194 -11.99 -4.36 10.96
C VAL A 194 -12.08 -3.04 11.72
N LEU A 195 -11.08 -2.17 11.53
CA LEU A 195 -11.06 -0.84 12.12
C LEU A 195 -12.24 0.01 11.64
N PRO A 196 -12.60 1.10 12.36
CA PRO A 196 -13.57 2.07 11.87
C PRO A 196 -13.11 2.73 10.57
N LYS A 197 -13.98 3.53 9.96
CA LYS A 197 -13.62 4.30 8.76
C LYS A 197 -12.47 5.25 9.07
N GLN A 198 -11.57 5.41 8.12
CA GLN A 198 -10.54 6.45 8.15
C GLN A 198 -11.18 7.82 8.35
N CYS A 199 -10.58 8.59 9.23
CA CYS A 199 -10.97 9.95 9.58
C CYS A 199 -10.05 10.91 8.83
N ILE A 200 -10.57 11.69 7.89
CA ILE A 200 -9.76 12.58 7.04
C ILE A 200 -9.74 13.97 7.71
N PRO A 201 -8.57 14.52 8.07
CA PRO A 201 -8.50 15.86 8.66
C PRO A 201 -9.07 16.95 7.74
N ASP A 202 -9.65 17.99 8.34
CA ASP A 202 -10.37 19.06 7.63
C ASP A 202 -9.53 19.74 6.54
N ASP A 203 -8.24 19.97 6.80
CA ASP A 203 -7.29 20.59 5.87
C ASP A 203 -7.13 19.83 4.54
N PHE A 204 -7.46 18.54 4.55
CA PHE A 204 -7.44 17.68 3.37
C PHE A 204 -8.79 17.58 2.68
N LEU A 205 -9.90 18.02 3.28
CA LEU A 205 -11.22 17.87 2.65
C LEU A 205 -11.36 18.65 1.33
N SER A 206 -10.58 19.72 1.15
CA SER A 206 -10.51 20.53 -0.07
C SER A 206 -9.58 19.96 -1.15
N ASP A 207 -8.88 18.87 -0.86
CA ASP A 207 -7.96 18.24 -1.78
C ASP A 207 -8.69 17.76 -3.05
N PRO A 208 -8.21 18.09 -4.25
CA PRO A 208 -8.81 17.63 -5.50
C PRO A 208 -8.94 16.10 -5.58
N TYR A 209 -8.06 15.35 -4.94
CA TYR A 209 -8.10 13.90 -4.91
C TYR A 209 -9.24 13.37 -4.01
N ILE A 210 -9.53 14.05 -2.90
CA ILE A 210 -10.70 13.83 -2.03
C ILE A 210 -11.99 14.37 -2.66
N LEU A 211 -11.96 15.55 -3.28
CA LEU A 211 -13.12 16.22 -3.89
C LEU A 211 -13.59 15.56 -5.18
N ASN A 212 -12.69 14.96 -5.99
CA ASN A 212 -13.07 14.19 -7.18
C ASN A 212 -13.71 12.82 -6.84
N GLN A 213 -14.29 12.72 -5.65
CA GLN A 213 -15.16 11.64 -5.18
C GLN A 213 -16.36 11.36 -6.09
N ASP A 214 -16.75 12.32 -6.93
CA ASP A 214 -17.84 12.18 -7.91
C ASP A 214 -17.55 11.10 -8.97
N ARG A 215 -16.28 10.73 -9.18
CA ARG A 215 -15.88 9.59 -10.03
C ARG A 215 -15.99 8.24 -9.32
N ARG A 216 -16.29 8.20 -8.02
CA ARG A 216 -16.50 6.96 -7.31
C ARG A 216 -17.83 6.35 -7.73
N CYS A 217 -17.87 5.02 -7.74
CA CYS A 217 -19.12 4.31 -7.99
C CYS A 217 -20.20 4.81 -7.01
N THR A 218 -21.34 5.28 -7.52
CA THR A 218 -22.39 5.85 -6.67
C THR A 218 -23.01 4.82 -5.72
N GLU A 219 -22.91 3.53 -6.05
CA GLU A 219 -23.38 2.41 -5.25
C GLU A 219 -22.37 2.03 -4.16
N CYS A 220 -21.20 1.50 -4.55
CA CYS A 220 -20.25 0.99 -3.55
C CYS A 220 -19.30 2.05 -2.98
N LYS A 221 -19.36 3.29 -3.49
CA LYS A 221 -18.48 4.42 -3.12
C LYS A 221 -16.99 4.10 -3.20
N LEU A 222 -16.61 2.99 -3.84
CA LEU A 222 -15.22 2.67 -4.15
C LEU A 222 -14.85 3.27 -5.50
N GLY A 223 -13.67 3.87 -5.56
CA GLY A 223 -13.22 4.58 -6.76
C GLY A 223 -12.11 5.60 -6.52
N GLY A 224 -11.84 5.95 -5.26
CA GLY A 224 -10.63 6.66 -4.86
C GLY A 224 -9.74 5.75 -4.04
N HIS A 225 -8.44 5.89 -4.21
CA HIS A 225 -7.43 5.40 -3.28
C HIS A 225 -7.71 5.99 -1.90
N ARG A 226 -7.22 5.32 -0.88
CA ARG A 226 -7.17 5.87 0.47
C ARG A 226 -6.29 7.11 0.45
N PHE A 227 -6.72 8.17 1.13
CA PHE A 227 -5.89 9.36 1.31
C PHE A 227 -4.78 8.99 2.31
N PRO A 228 -3.50 8.94 1.88
CA PRO A 228 -2.42 8.68 2.80
C PRO A 228 -1.92 10.02 3.40
N PRO A 229 -1.44 10.03 4.64
CA PRO A 229 -1.31 8.89 5.53
C PRO A 229 -2.68 8.42 6.06
N TYR A 230 -2.74 7.19 6.55
CA TYR A 230 -3.98 6.67 7.13
C TYR A 230 -4.19 7.26 8.53
N TYR A 231 -5.28 8.01 8.69
CA TYR A 231 -5.67 8.67 9.93
C TYR A 231 -6.89 8.00 10.55
N TYR A 232 -6.87 7.74 11.85
CA TYR A 232 -8.04 7.27 12.58
C TYR A 232 -8.28 8.14 13.80
N ASN A 233 -9.56 8.42 14.11
CA ASN A 233 -9.92 9.05 15.36
C ASN A 233 -9.78 8.03 16.50
N PRO A 234 -8.93 8.30 17.52
CA PRO A 234 -8.78 7.41 18.66
C PRO A 234 -10.10 7.10 19.36
N ASN A 235 -11.05 8.03 19.37
CA ASN A 235 -12.34 7.89 20.04
C ASN A 235 -13.27 6.90 19.32
N ASP A 236 -13.09 6.70 18.02
CA ASP A 236 -13.89 5.75 17.23
C ASP A 236 -13.36 4.31 17.34
N ILE A 237 -12.12 4.15 17.81
CA ILE A 237 -11.49 2.86 17.94
C ILE A 237 -11.79 2.26 19.31
N LYS A 238 -12.77 1.35 19.35
CA LYS A 238 -13.10 0.59 20.56
C LYS A 238 -11.94 -0.30 21.03
N GLU A 239 -11.26 -0.94 20.08
CA GLU A 239 -10.16 -1.85 20.34
C GLU A 239 -9.23 -1.94 19.13
N VAL A 240 -7.92 -1.90 19.37
CA VAL A 240 -6.87 -2.19 18.39
C VAL A 240 -6.30 -3.56 18.71
N LEU A 241 -6.59 -4.56 17.88
CA LEU A 241 -6.02 -5.90 18.03
C LEU A 241 -4.62 -5.98 17.41
N ASP A 242 -3.98 -7.14 17.53
CA ASP A 242 -2.65 -7.33 16.95
C ASP A 242 -2.67 -7.45 15.43
N PHE A 243 -3.73 -8.04 14.88
CA PHE A 243 -4.01 -8.06 13.44
C PHE A 243 -5.36 -7.39 13.17
N ASN A 244 -5.38 -6.48 12.20
CA ASN A 244 -6.58 -5.76 11.83
C ASN A 244 -6.67 -5.63 10.32
N PHE A 245 -7.89 -5.51 9.81
CA PHE A 245 -8.14 -4.90 8.52
C PHE A 245 -8.49 -3.44 8.71
N THR A 246 -8.12 -2.63 7.73
CA THR A 246 -8.75 -1.31 7.55
C THR A 246 -10.19 -1.45 7.10
N TYR A 247 -11.02 -0.45 7.40
CA TYR A 247 -12.36 -0.37 6.84
C TYR A 247 -12.35 -0.28 5.30
N GLU A 248 -11.47 0.57 4.76
CA GLU A 248 -11.42 0.93 3.35
C GLU A 248 -10.93 -0.24 2.50
N PHE A 249 -11.55 -0.39 1.33
CA PHE A 249 -11.01 -1.25 0.29
C PHE A 249 -9.98 -0.50 -0.54
N LYS A 250 -8.89 -1.18 -0.89
CA LYS A 250 -7.98 -0.76 -1.95
C LYS A 250 -8.50 -1.32 -3.27
N SER A 251 -8.42 -0.54 -4.34
CA SER A 251 -8.81 -0.98 -5.68
C SER A 251 -7.63 -0.89 -6.62
N SER A 252 -7.26 -2.03 -7.20
CA SER A 252 -6.68 -2.08 -8.55
C SER A 252 -7.70 -2.81 -9.42
N ASP A 253 -7.38 -4.03 -9.88
CA ASP A 253 -8.23 -4.92 -10.68
C ASP A 253 -9.31 -5.65 -9.86
N TYR A 254 -9.12 -5.69 -8.54
CA TYR A 254 -10.01 -6.31 -7.56
C TYR A 254 -9.91 -5.54 -6.24
N VAL A 255 -10.93 -5.69 -5.39
CA VAL A 255 -11.00 -4.99 -4.12
C VAL A 255 -10.59 -5.89 -2.96
N TYR A 256 -9.73 -5.38 -2.09
CA TYR A 256 -9.27 -6.05 -0.88
C TYR A 256 -9.02 -5.03 0.22
N ARG A 257 -9.03 -5.48 1.49
CA ARG A 257 -8.62 -4.65 2.63
C ARG A 257 -7.15 -4.87 2.90
N ASN A 258 -6.42 -3.81 3.20
CA ASN A 258 -5.05 -3.93 3.69
C ASN A 258 -5.06 -4.46 5.12
N THR A 259 -4.16 -5.41 5.38
CA THR A 259 -3.83 -5.87 6.73
C THR A 259 -2.96 -4.84 7.43
N LEU A 260 -3.28 -4.57 8.69
CA LEU A 260 -2.51 -3.78 9.64
C LEU A 260 -2.07 -4.67 10.78
N VAL A 261 -0.86 -4.46 11.28
CA VAL A 261 -0.27 -5.22 12.39
C VAL A 261 0.15 -4.31 13.53
N SER A 262 -0.06 -4.71 14.77
CA SER A 262 0.39 -3.96 15.94
C SER A 262 1.91 -3.96 16.07
N ARG A 263 2.42 -3.05 16.90
CA ARG A 263 3.83 -3.11 17.33
C ARG A 263 4.20 -4.48 17.90
N ARG A 264 3.32 -5.11 18.69
CA ARG A 264 3.57 -6.42 19.31
C ARG A 264 3.83 -7.50 18.27
N VAL A 265 3.13 -7.48 17.13
CA VAL A 265 3.40 -8.41 16.02
C VAL A 265 4.80 -8.19 15.43
N ILE A 266 5.20 -6.93 15.27
CA ILE A 266 6.54 -6.60 14.76
C ILE A 266 7.62 -7.08 15.73
N ASP A 267 7.46 -6.76 17.01
CA ASP A 267 8.39 -7.17 18.06
C ASP A 267 8.46 -8.70 18.16
N PHE A 268 7.33 -9.40 18.04
CA PHE A 268 7.28 -10.85 17.96
C PHE A 268 8.11 -11.40 16.79
N PHE A 269 7.92 -10.88 15.56
CA PHE A 269 8.71 -11.35 14.42
C PHE A 269 10.20 -11.01 14.51
N VAL A 270 10.56 -9.91 15.18
CA VAL A 270 11.96 -9.58 15.47
C VAL A 270 12.55 -10.57 16.47
N ASN A 271 11.86 -10.82 17.58
CA ASN A 271 12.33 -11.73 18.64
C ASN A 271 12.49 -13.17 18.15
N GLU A 272 11.59 -13.61 17.26
CA GLU A 272 11.64 -14.93 16.62
C GLU A 272 12.61 -14.99 15.41
N ASN A 273 13.38 -13.92 15.16
CA ASN A 273 14.35 -13.80 14.05
C ASN A 273 13.76 -13.96 12.64
N TYR A 274 12.46 -13.72 12.46
CA TYR A 274 11.79 -13.69 11.15
C TYR A 274 11.87 -12.31 10.48
N LEU A 275 12.10 -11.27 11.26
CA LEU A 275 12.28 -9.90 10.81
C LEU A 275 13.63 -9.37 11.30
N ILE A 276 14.54 -9.10 10.37
CA ILE A 276 15.91 -8.66 10.71
C ILE A 276 15.96 -7.13 10.82
N ASN A 277 15.26 -6.44 9.91
CA ASN A 277 15.35 -4.99 9.80
C ASN A 277 14.02 -4.40 9.36
N VAL A 278 13.67 -3.27 9.97
CA VAL A 278 12.51 -2.46 9.62
C VAL A 278 13.01 -1.14 9.04
N VAL A 279 12.66 -0.88 7.79
CA VAL A 279 12.95 0.39 7.12
C VAL A 279 11.70 1.25 7.06
N ARG A 280 11.91 2.57 7.19
CA ARG A 280 10.84 3.58 7.22
C ARG A 280 10.55 4.18 5.83
N ASN A 281 11.37 3.87 4.82
CA ASN A 281 11.26 4.40 3.47
C ASN A 281 11.50 3.32 2.41
N THR A 282 11.06 3.59 1.18
CA THR A 282 11.12 2.66 0.04
C THR A 282 12.32 2.87 -0.88
N TYR A 283 13.13 3.91 -0.66
CA TYR A 283 14.14 4.35 -1.62
C TYR A 283 15.39 3.45 -1.63
N THR A 284 15.73 2.82 -0.50
CA THR A 284 16.84 1.87 -0.39
C THR A 284 16.50 0.83 0.67
N TRP A 285 16.31 -0.41 0.26
CA TRP A 285 15.87 -1.48 1.16
C TRP A 285 16.34 -2.82 0.62
N GLY A 286 16.83 -3.65 1.52
CA GLY A 286 17.45 -4.93 1.22
C GLY A 286 16.45 -6.04 0.91
N GLU A 287 17.01 -7.19 0.58
CA GLU A 287 16.26 -8.39 0.19
C GLU A 287 15.29 -8.92 1.24
N LYS A 288 15.48 -8.54 2.50
CA LYS A 288 14.70 -8.98 3.66
C LYS A 288 14.21 -7.83 4.54
N ASP A 289 14.40 -6.58 4.10
CA ASP A 289 13.99 -5.42 4.88
C ASP A 289 12.48 -5.24 4.78
N TRP A 290 11.82 -5.15 5.92
CA TRP A 290 10.40 -4.86 5.95
C TRP A 290 10.17 -3.36 5.86
N VAL A 291 9.33 -2.94 4.92
CA VAL A 291 8.87 -1.56 4.84
C VAL A 291 7.54 -1.48 5.56
N LEU A 292 7.54 -0.76 6.68
CA LEU A 292 6.35 -0.50 7.46
C LEU A 292 5.93 0.96 7.32
N GLU A 293 4.64 1.17 7.12
CA GLU A 293 4.04 2.49 7.16
C GLU A 293 3.24 2.65 8.47
N PRO A 294 3.57 3.63 9.32
CA PRO A 294 2.81 3.90 10.53
C PRO A 294 1.39 4.38 10.20
N ILE A 295 0.45 4.03 11.08
CA ILE A 295 -0.93 4.52 11.04
C ILE A 295 -1.05 5.61 12.08
N LEU A 296 -1.50 6.79 11.65
CA LEU A 296 -1.58 7.95 12.52
C LEU A 296 -2.95 8.01 13.21
N PHE A 297 -2.92 8.35 14.48
CA PHE A 297 -4.09 8.46 15.34
C PHE A 297 -4.24 9.95 15.64
N ASN A 298 -5.31 10.56 15.15
CA ASN A 298 -5.53 12.01 15.23
C ASN A 298 -6.97 12.30 15.67
N SER A 299 -7.13 13.15 16.69
CA SER A 299 -8.42 13.61 17.19
C SER A 299 -9.01 14.78 16.41
N ASP A 300 -8.23 15.40 15.52
CA ASP A 300 -8.60 16.64 14.82
C ASP A 300 -9.39 16.35 13.52
N CYS A 301 -10.28 15.38 13.64
CA CYS A 301 -11.27 14.95 12.67
C CYS A 301 -12.40 14.25 13.48
#